data_AF-A0A656QAH8-F1
#
_entry.id   AF-A0A656QAH8-F1
#
_cell.length_a   1.000
_cell.length_b   1.000
_cell.length_c   1.000
_cell.angle_alpha   90.00
_cell.angle_beta   90.00
_cell.angle_gamma   90.00
#
_symmetry.space_group_name_H-M   'P 1'
#
loop_
_entity.id
_entity.type
_entity.pdbx_description
1 polymer ?
#
loop_
_entity_poly.entity_id
_entity_poly.type
_entity_poly.pdbx_seq_one_letter_code
_entity_poly.pdbx_strand_id
1 'polypeptide(L)'
;MPNEDTPLVLLIGATASNARIERCAPLTRAALHAIVNCVFTGAAARLRERDETASARADLLEKASAHWLRHSAGSHMADQKIDLRTVRGNLGHASLTTTSIYLHVYDDRRHQEPKRNSA
;
A
#
# COMPACT_ATOMS: atom_id res chain seq x y z
N MET A 1 -1.30 -7.53 26.83
CA MET A 1 -1.67 -8.92 27.20
C MET A 1 -0.38 -9.70 27.35
N PRO A 2 -0.16 -10.44 28.45
CA PRO A 2 1.06 -11.21 28.66
C PRO A 2 0.86 -12.62 28.09
N ASN A 3 1.10 -12.82 26.79
CA ASN A 3 1.45 -14.10 26.13
C ASN A 3 1.37 -13.98 24.60
N GLU A 4 2.08 -13.02 23.99
CA GLU A 4 2.07 -12.88 22.53
C GLU A 4 3.40 -13.44 21.96
N ASP A 5 3.48 -14.77 21.84
CA ASP A 5 4.60 -15.50 21.21
C ASP A 5 4.60 -15.36 19.67
N THR A 6 3.78 -14.46 19.12
CA THR A 6 3.74 -14.20 17.69
C THR A 6 4.76 -13.10 17.36
N PRO A 7 5.87 -13.40 16.67
CA PRO A 7 6.83 -12.37 16.31
C PRO A 7 6.14 -11.32 15.43
N LEU A 8 6.32 -10.03 15.76
CA LEU A 8 5.81 -8.88 15.00
C LEU A 8 6.25 -8.88 13.52
N VAL A 9 7.24 -9.70 13.19
CA VAL A 9 7.75 -9.92 11.85
C VAL A 9 7.66 -11.42 11.55
N LEU A 10 6.80 -11.78 10.58
CA LEU A 10 6.73 -13.15 10.09
C LEU A 10 8.11 -13.56 9.56
N LEU A 11 8.66 -14.62 10.14
CA LEU A 11 9.93 -15.21 9.80
C LEU A 11 9.76 -16.06 8.54
N ILE A 12 9.90 -15.45 7.36
CA ILE A 12 9.80 -16.15 6.07
C ILE A 12 11.20 -16.58 5.62
N GLY A 13 11.61 -17.81 5.99
CA GLY A 13 12.62 -18.59 5.27
C GLY A 13 14.06 -18.59 5.82
N ALA A 14 14.68 -19.77 5.77
CA ALA A 14 16.09 -20.01 6.05
C ALA A 14 16.97 -19.53 4.88
N THR A 15 18.05 -18.80 5.19
CA THR A 15 19.02 -18.38 4.18
C THR A 15 20.01 -19.52 3.91
N ALA A 16 20.24 -19.84 2.63
CA ALA A 16 21.10 -20.93 2.17
C ALA A 16 22.62 -20.66 2.35
N SER A 17 23.04 -19.99 3.43
CA SER A 17 24.44 -19.63 3.65
C SER A 17 25.10 -20.24 4.89
N ASN A 18 24.39 -20.97 5.75
CA ASN A 18 25.06 -21.71 6.84
C ASN A 18 24.21 -22.87 7.35
N ALA A 19 24.48 -24.06 6.83
CA ALA A 19 24.09 -25.32 7.42
C ALA A 19 24.75 -25.48 8.81
N ARG A 20 24.13 -24.94 9.87
CA ARG A 20 24.19 -25.49 11.24
C ARG A 20 23.33 -24.81 12.30
N ILE A 21 22.62 -23.71 12.02
CA ILE A 21 21.64 -23.16 12.96
C ILE A 21 20.43 -22.64 12.18
N GLU A 22 19.27 -23.27 12.39
CA GLU A 22 17.95 -22.83 11.91
C GLU A 22 17.51 -21.52 12.60
N ARG A 23 18.25 -20.43 12.40
CA ARG A 23 17.75 -19.09 12.75
C ARG A 23 17.07 -18.53 11.52
N CYS A 24 15.74 -18.55 11.55
CA CYS A 24 14.97 -17.77 10.60
C CYS A 24 15.38 -16.28 10.73
N ALA A 25 15.70 -15.64 9.61
CA ALA A 25 16.01 -14.23 9.59
C ALA A 25 14.71 -13.41 9.54
N PRO A 26 14.58 -12.30 10.28
CA PRO A 26 13.41 -11.45 10.19
C PRO A 26 13.26 -10.89 8.77
N LEU A 27 12.01 -10.79 8.28
CA LEU A 27 11.72 -10.13 7.01
C LEU A 27 12.22 -8.69 7.07
N THR A 28 13.25 -8.40 6.28
CA THR A 28 13.84 -7.05 6.26
C THR A 28 12.92 -6.09 5.49
N ARG A 29 13.00 -4.80 5.82
CA ARG A 29 12.34 -3.74 5.05
C ARG A 29 12.69 -3.82 3.55
N ALA A 30 13.94 -4.17 3.23
CA ALA A 30 14.42 -4.30 1.86
C ALA A 30 13.74 -5.49 1.13
N ALA A 31 13.61 -6.63 1.81
CA ALA A 31 12.89 -7.78 1.25
C ALA A 31 11.41 -7.47 1.02
N LEU A 32 10.74 -6.81 1.97
CA LEU A 32 9.35 -6.39 1.80
C LEU A 32 9.18 -5.41 0.63
N HIS A 33 10.08 -4.42 0.52
CA HIS A 33 10.09 -3.49 -0.61
C HIS A 33 10.28 -4.23 -1.94
N ALA A 34 11.20 -5.19 -2.01
CA ALA A 34 11.44 -5.99 -3.21
C ALA A 34 10.21 -6.83 -3.59
N ILE A 35 9.54 -7.47 -2.62
CA ILE A 35 8.30 -8.24 -2.87
C ILE A 35 7.21 -7.32 -3.45
N VAL A 36 6.98 -6.17 -2.83
CA VAL A 36 5.97 -5.20 -3.30
C VAL A 36 6.27 -4.76 -4.73
N ASN A 37 7.52 -4.38 -5.02
CA ASN A 37 7.89 -3.96 -6.36
C ASN A 37 7.79 -5.09 -7.38
N CYS A 38 8.17 -6.33 -7.00
CA CYS A 38 8.03 -7.50 -7.85
C CYS A 38 6.58 -7.73 -8.28
N VAL A 39 5.63 -7.60 -7.35
CA VAL A 39 4.19 -7.70 -7.65
C VAL A 39 3.76 -6.65 -8.68
N PHE A 40 4.18 -5.39 -8.50
CA PHE A 40 3.80 -4.31 -9.39
C PHE A 40 4.43 -4.41 -10.78
N THR A 41 5.72 -4.74 -10.85
CA THR A 41 6.40 -5.01 -12.12
C THR A 41 5.74 -6.19 -12.85
N GLY A 42 5.42 -7.27 -12.13
CA GLY A 42 4.73 -8.42 -12.70
C GLY A 42 3.30 -8.11 -13.19
N ALA A 43 2.58 -7.24 -12.47
CA ALA A 43 1.27 -6.76 -12.88
C ALA A 43 1.33 -5.83 -14.11
N ALA A 44 2.34 -4.96 -14.18
CA ALA A 44 2.58 -4.09 -15.33
C ALA A 44 2.91 -4.91 -16.58
N ALA A 45 3.77 -5.93 -16.47
CA ALA A 45 4.06 -6.86 -17.55
C ALA A 45 2.79 -7.55 -18.07
N ARG A 46 1.99 -8.13 -17.16
CA ARG A 46 0.71 -8.77 -17.50
C ARG A 46 -0.30 -7.81 -18.14
N LEU A 47 -0.27 -6.53 -17.78
CA LEU A 47 -1.14 -5.53 -18.38
C LEU A 47 -0.73 -5.26 -19.83
N ARG A 48 0.58 -5.13 -20.10
CA ARG A 48 1.13 -4.96 -21.46
C ARG A 48 0.81 -6.17 -22.35
N GLU A 49 0.84 -7.38 -21.81
CA GLU A 49 0.50 -8.61 -22.55
C GLU A 49 -0.98 -8.69 -22.96
N ARG A 50 -1.89 -8.08 -22.18
CA ARG A 50 -3.34 -8.20 -22.38
C ARG A 50 -3.93 -7.06 -23.22
N ASP A 51 -3.29 -5.90 -23.20
CA ASP A 51 -3.79 -4.68 -23.84
C ASP A 51 -2.61 -3.84 -24.36
N GLU A 52 -2.46 -3.82 -25.68
CA GLU A 52 -1.42 -3.06 -26.37
C GLU A 52 -1.53 -1.54 -26.14
N THR A 53 -2.74 -1.04 -25.85
CA THR A 53 -2.97 0.39 -25.58
C THR A 53 -2.64 0.78 -24.13
N ALA A 54 -2.45 -0.20 -23.24
CA ALA A 54 -2.24 0.04 -21.81
C ALA A 54 -0.79 0.38 -21.43
N SER A 55 0.12 0.59 -22.39
CA SER A 55 1.54 0.85 -22.14
C SER A 55 1.77 1.96 -21.11
N ALA A 56 1.11 3.11 -21.26
CA ALA A 56 1.22 4.22 -20.32
C ALA A 56 0.71 3.88 -18.90
N ARG A 57 -0.33 3.05 -18.79
CA ARG A 57 -0.86 2.61 -17.50
C ARG A 57 0.07 1.59 -16.83
N ALA A 58 0.69 0.72 -17.62
CA ALA A 58 1.68 -0.23 -17.13
C ALA A 58 2.93 0.49 -16.62
N ASP A 59 3.42 1.52 -17.33
CA ASP A 59 4.55 2.35 -16.89
C ASP A 59 4.26 3.06 -15.56
N LEU A 60 3.02 3.51 -15.36
CA LEU A 60 2.60 4.11 -14.09
C LEU A 60 2.54 3.05 -12.98
N LEU A 61 2.01 1.86 -13.27
CA LEU A 61 1.93 0.75 -12.33
C LEU A 61 3.32 0.26 -11.89
N GLU A 62 4.32 0.31 -12.77
CA GLU A 62 5.69 -0.09 -12.46
C GLU A 62 6.40 0.85 -11.48
N LYS A 63 5.96 2.12 -11.41
CA LYS A 63 6.44 3.11 -10.43
C LYS A 63 5.78 2.97 -9.05
N ALA A 64 4.88 2.01 -8.90
CA ALA A 64 4.15 1.80 -7.67
C ALA A 64 5.05 1.43 -6.49
N SER A 65 4.59 1.80 -5.30
CA SER A 65 5.25 1.45 -4.05
C SER A 65 4.26 1.22 -2.93
N ALA A 66 4.75 0.69 -1.81
CA ALA A 66 3.97 0.55 -0.58
C ALA A 66 3.34 1.89 -0.11
N HIS A 67 4.02 3.01 -0.38
CA HIS A 67 3.49 4.34 -0.06
C HIS A 67 2.29 4.69 -0.96
N TRP A 68 2.35 4.36 -2.25
CA TRP A 68 1.23 4.60 -3.16
C TRP A 68 0.00 3.78 -2.79
N LEU A 69 0.19 2.53 -2.35
CA LEU A 69 -0.89 1.70 -1.80
C LEU A 69 -1.53 2.35 -0.56
N ARG A 70 -0.71 2.80 0.40
CA ARG A 70 -1.19 3.51 1.59
C ARG A 70 -1.99 4.76 1.18
N HIS A 71 -1.52 5.51 0.20
CA HIS A 71 -2.23 6.68 -0.29
C HIS A 71 -3.57 6.34 -0.96
N SER A 72 -3.57 5.35 -1.84
CA SER A 72 -4.77 4.91 -2.54
C SER A 72 -5.84 4.41 -1.56
N ALA A 73 -5.44 3.62 -0.56
CA ALA A 73 -6.35 3.14 0.49
C ALA A 73 -6.87 4.28 1.38
N GLY A 74 -5.99 5.20 1.80
CA GLY A 74 -6.36 6.36 2.61
C GLY A 74 -7.36 7.28 1.92
N SER A 75 -7.08 7.66 0.67
CA SER A 75 -8.00 8.47 -0.14
C SER A 75 -9.32 7.75 -0.40
N HIS A 76 -9.29 6.45 -0.72
CA HIS A 76 -10.50 5.67 -0.97
C HIS A 76 -11.41 5.58 0.27
N MET A 77 -10.84 5.42 1.46
CA MET A 77 -11.62 5.42 2.71
C MET A 77 -12.20 6.82 3.02
N ALA A 78 -11.43 7.88 2.78
CA ALA A 78 -11.92 9.25 2.95
C ALA A 78 -13.08 9.57 1.97
N ASP A 79 -12.97 9.13 0.72
CA ASP A 79 -14.01 9.26 -0.30
C ASP A 79 -15.33 8.57 0.11
N GLN A 80 -15.24 7.44 0.81
CA GLN A 80 -16.40 6.71 1.33
C GLN A 80 -17.00 7.33 2.60
N LYS A 81 -16.52 8.50 3.05
CA LYS A 81 -16.94 9.18 4.29
C LYS A 81 -16.73 8.33 5.54
N ILE A 82 -15.75 7.41 5.52
CA ILE A 82 -15.36 6.65 6.70
C ILE A 82 -14.75 7.62 7.71
N ASP A 83 -15.17 7.53 8.98
CA ASP A 83 -14.66 8.40 10.04
C ASP A 83 -13.12 8.33 10.13
N LEU A 84 -12.48 9.49 10.25
CA LEU A 84 -11.01 9.63 10.21
C LEU A 84 -10.31 8.87 11.33
N ARG A 85 -10.98 8.63 12.46
CA ARG A 85 -10.41 7.82 13.55
C ARG A 85 -10.30 6.35 13.14
N THR A 86 -11.25 5.86 12.34
CA THR A 86 -11.23 4.53 11.73
C THR A 86 -10.15 4.43 10.65
N VAL A 87 -10.03 5.45 9.78
CA VAL A 87 -8.95 5.50 8.77
C VAL A 87 -7.58 5.50 9.44
N ARG A 88 -7.37 6.32 10.48
CA ARG A 88 -6.14 6.34 11.28
C ARG A 88 -5.84 4.97 11.89
N GLY A 89 -6.86 4.32 12.48
CA GLY A 89 -6.74 2.98 13.05
C GLY A 89 -6.28 1.95 12.02
N ASN A 90 -6.91 1.94 10.84
CA ASN A 90 -6.58 1.02 9.75
C ASN A 90 -5.18 1.25 9.16
N LEU A 91 -4.67 2.48 9.19
CA LEU A 91 -3.32 2.81 8.71
C LEU A 91 -2.24 2.66 9.79
N GLY A 92 -2.61 2.39 11.04
CA GLY A 92 -1.70 2.25 12.18
C GLY A 92 -0.96 3.55 12.54
N HIS A 93 -1.52 4.71 12.21
CA HIS A 93 -0.87 6.00 12.48
C HIS A 93 -1.03 6.39 13.96
N ALA A 94 0.07 6.74 14.62
CA ALA A 94 0.07 7.19 16.02
C ALA A 94 -0.59 8.58 16.22
N SER A 95 -0.71 9.37 15.16
CA SER A 95 -1.31 10.71 15.19
C SER A 95 -2.30 10.94 14.04
N LEU A 96 -3.30 11.78 14.28
CA LEU A 96 -4.25 12.25 13.26
C LEU A 96 -3.61 13.20 12.24
N THR A 97 -2.48 13.83 12.57
CA THR A 97 -1.79 14.79 11.69
C THR A 97 -1.37 14.15 10.36
N THR A 98 -0.89 12.90 10.37
CA THR A 98 -0.50 12.17 9.15
C THR A 98 -1.71 11.65 8.35
N THR A 99 -2.88 11.57 8.97
CA THR A 99 -4.13 11.13 8.32
C THR A 99 -4.91 12.30 7.71
N SER A 100 -4.73 13.52 8.23
CA SER A 100 -5.38 14.75 7.73
C SER A 100 -5.06 15.04 6.25
N ILE A 101 -3.93 14.53 5.74
CA ILE A 101 -3.58 14.64 4.31
C ILE A 101 -4.67 14.03 3.40
N TYR A 102 -5.41 13.02 3.85
CA TYR A 102 -6.46 12.39 3.04
C TYR A 102 -7.75 13.20 2.98
N LEU A 103 -7.98 14.09 3.94
CA LEU A 103 -9.10 15.05 3.87
C LEU A 103 -8.89 16.07 2.76
N HIS A 104 -7.68 16.61 2.66
CA HIS A 104 -7.36 17.61 1.64
C HIS A 104 -7.54 17.04 0.23
N VAL A 105 -7.10 15.79 0.00
CA VAL A 105 -7.29 15.13 -1.31
C VAL A 105 -8.78 14.91 -1.63
N TYR A 106 -9.60 14.57 -0.63
CA TYR A 106 -11.05 14.45 -0.79
C TYR A 106 -11.69 15.81 -1.14
N ASP A 107 -11.38 16.84 -0.37
CA ASP A 107 -11.93 18.19 -0.57
C ASP A 107 -11.51 18.77 -1.93
N ASP A 108 -10.24 18.62 -2.33
CA ASP A 108 -9.74 19.02 -3.63
C ASP A 108 -10.51 18.35 -4.77
N ARG A 109 -10.77 17.04 -4.65
CA ARG A 109 -11.54 16.29 -5.65
C ARG A 109 -12.99 16.74 -5.71
N ARG A 110 -13.59 17.10 -4.58
CA ARG A 110 -14.95 17.64 -4.49
C ARG A 110 -15.08 19.04 -5.09
N HIS A 111 -14.06 19.89 -4.92
CA HIS A 111 -14.01 21.22 -5.52
C HIS A 111 -13.76 21.15 -7.04
N GLN A 112 -13.08 20.12 -7.52
CA GLN A 112 -12.91 19.82 -8.95
C GLN A 112 -14.13 19.15 -9.60
N GLU A 113 -15.17 18.80 -8.84
CA GLU A 113 -16.48 18.38 -9.35
C GLU A 113 -17.50 19.55 -9.34
N PRO A 114 -17.42 20.52 -10.27
CA PRO A 114 -18.49 21.50 -10.39
C PRO A 114 -19.73 20.84 -11.04
N LYS A 115 -20.83 20.79 -10.28
CA LYS A 115 -22.22 20.73 -10.75
C LYS A 115 -22.53 19.80 -11.94
N ARG A 116 -22.12 18.52 -11.90
CA ARG A 116 -22.58 17.51 -12.89
C ARG A 116 -23.91 16.83 -12.51
N ASN A 117 -24.69 17.40 -11.60
CA ASN A 117 -25.93 16.81 -11.09
C ASN A 117 -27.07 17.83 -10.96
N SER A 118 -27.28 18.62 -12.01
CA SER A 118 -28.49 19.42 -12.20
C SER A 118 -28.93 19.29 -13.67
N ALA A 119 -29.68 18.23 -13.94
CA ALA A 119 -30.50 18.01 -15.12
C ALA A 119 -31.68 17.11 -14.73
#